data_AF-A0A4R3STD1-F1
#
_entry.id   AF-A0A4R3STD1-F1
#
_cell.length_a   1.000
_cell.length_b   1.000
_cell.length_c   1.000
_cell.angle_alpha   90.00
_cell.angle_beta   90.00
_cell.angle_gamma   90.00
#
_symmetry.space_group_name_H-M   'P 1'
#
loop_
_entity.id
_entity.type
_entity.pdbx_description
1 polymer ?
#
loop_
_entity_poly.entity_id
_entity_poly.type
_entity_poly.pdbx_seq_one_letter_code
_entity_poly.pdbx_strand_id
1 'polypeptide(L)'
;MLGERDADSLSLRELARAVGVSATSVYRHFPDKEALMTALALEGLAQLGAAQRTASEAVGGGAAGFRETGRAYVRFALANPALFRLIFASPALLVGGVKSDLGSEAHDLLQANAAAAAARGGGKPEVQAVQAWALVHGLAMLMLDGQVAVDDELIDKAIC
;
A
#
# COMPACT_ATOMS: atom_id res chain seq x y z
N MET A 1 10.21 -0.37 16.17
CA MET A 1 9.34 -0.79 17.30
C MET A 1 7.96 -1.31 16.88
N LEU A 2 7.65 -1.49 15.58
CA LEU A 2 6.40 -2.12 15.12
C LEU A 2 6.49 -3.65 14.95
N GLY A 3 7.48 -4.31 15.58
CA GLY A 3 7.80 -5.72 15.30
C GLY A 3 7.44 -6.74 16.38
N GLU A 4 7.12 -6.35 17.62
CA GLU A 4 7.08 -7.33 18.74
C GLU A 4 5.99 -7.10 19.80
N ARG A 5 5.06 -6.17 19.58
CA ARG A 5 3.91 -5.99 20.50
C ARG A 5 2.66 -5.76 19.67
N ASP A 6 1.58 -6.48 20.00
CA ASP A 6 0.27 -6.26 19.39
C ASP A 6 -0.01 -4.77 19.32
N ALA A 7 -0.27 -4.28 18.11
CA ALA A 7 -0.54 -2.87 17.86
C ALA A 7 -1.68 -2.36 18.74
N ASP A 8 -2.57 -3.23 19.24
CA ASP A 8 -3.65 -2.93 20.18
C ASP A 8 -3.19 -2.60 21.61
N SER A 9 -2.03 -3.11 22.04
CA SER A 9 -1.55 -2.95 23.42
C SER A 9 -0.87 -1.61 23.74
N LEU A 10 -0.42 -0.87 22.72
CA LEU A 10 0.31 0.39 22.91
C LEU A 10 -0.64 1.58 23.01
N SER A 11 -0.58 2.30 24.13
CA SER A 11 -1.26 3.58 24.31
C SER A 11 -0.53 4.73 23.60
N LEU A 12 -1.25 5.81 23.28
CA LEU A 12 -0.66 7.00 22.65
C LEU A 12 0.48 7.61 23.48
N ARG A 13 0.41 7.50 24.81
CA ARG A 13 1.47 7.91 25.73
C ARG A 13 2.73 7.06 25.60
N GLU A 14 2.58 5.75 25.44
CA GLU A 14 3.72 4.84 25.26
C GLU A 14 4.39 5.05 23.91
N LEU A 15 3.60 5.33 22.87
CA LEU A 15 4.15 5.68 21.57
C LEU A 15 4.87 7.03 21.60
N ALA A 16 4.30 8.05 22.25
CA ALA A 16 4.95 9.35 22.43
C ALA A 16 6.31 9.19 23.12
N ARG A 17 6.36 8.38 24.19
CA ARG A 17 7.61 8.05 24.89
C ARG A 17 8.60 7.31 24.00
N ALA A 18 8.13 6.37 23.17
CA ALA A 18 8.99 5.58 22.27
C ALA A 18 9.66 6.44 21.19
N VAL A 19 9.02 7.52 20.74
CA VAL A 19 9.57 8.44 19.72
C VAL A 19 10.13 9.74 20.32
N GLY A 20 10.25 9.83 21.64
CA GLY A 20 10.92 10.94 22.33
C GLY A 20 10.14 12.27 22.38
N VAL A 21 8.81 12.23 22.19
CA VAL A 21 7.95 13.44 22.21
C VAL A 21 7.04 13.47 23.44
N SER A 22 6.61 14.66 23.85
CA SER A 22 5.65 14.79 24.96
C SER A 22 4.26 14.28 24.55
N ALA A 23 3.60 13.56 25.45
CA ALA A 23 2.24 13.08 25.21
C ALA A 23 1.27 14.25 24.89
N THR A 24 1.43 15.39 25.54
CA THR A 24 0.63 16.60 25.29
C THR A 24 0.76 17.12 23.86
N SER A 25 1.95 17.00 23.25
CA SER A 25 2.15 17.35 21.85
C SER A 25 1.42 16.40 20.92
N VAL A 26 1.46 15.09 21.21
CA VAL A 26 0.77 14.07 20.39
C VAL A 26 -0.75 14.24 20.49
N TYR A 27 -1.30 14.42 21.69
CA TYR A 27 -2.74 14.66 21.89
C TYR A 27 -3.26 15.94 21.22
N ARG A 28 -2.39 16.93 20.95
CA ARG A 28 -2.77 18.14 20.21
C ARG A 28 -3.03 17.86 18.73
N HIS A 29 -2.29 16.91 18.15
CA HIS A 29 -2.41 16.55 16.73
C HIS A 29 -3.34 15.36 16.51
N PHE A 30 -3.41 14.45 17.49
CA PHE A 30 -4.16 13.21 17.42
C PHE A 30 -5.01 13.05 18.68
N PRO A 31 -6.33 13.31 18.62
CA PRO A 31 -7.20 13.27 19.79
C PRO A 31 -7.21 11.89 20.46
N ASP A 32 -7.01 10.82 19.67
CA ASP A 32 -6.93 9.44 20.12
C ASP A 32 -5.95 8.62 19.26
N LYS A 33 -5.83 7.34 19.61
CA LYS A 33 -4.97 6.38 18.90
C LYS A 33 -5.47 6.14 17.48
N GLU A 34 -6.77 6.09 17.26
CA GLU A 34 -7.35 5.83 15.93
C GLU A 34 -7.00 6.95 14.94
N ALA A 35 -7.07 8.20 15.38
CA ALA A 35 -6.66 9.36 14.60
C ALA A 35 -5.18 9.29 14.21
N LEU A 36 -4.31 8.87 15.14
CA LEU A 36 -2.90 8.67 14.83
C LEU A 36 -2.68 7.52 13.84
N MET A 37 -3.31 6.36 14.08
CA MET A 37 -3.16 5.19 13.20
C MET A 37 -3.67 5.51 11.79
N THR A 38 -4.74 6.30 11.68
CA THR A 38 -5.26 6.79 10.39
C THR A 38 -4.26 7.73 9.70
N ALA A 39 -3.66 8.67 10.43
CA ALA A 39 -2.63 9.55 9.87
C ALA A 39 -1.38 8.79 9.41
N LEU A 40 -0.95 7.77 10.15
CA LEU A 40 0.14 6.87 9.75
C LEU A 40 -0.23 6.04 8.52
N ALA A 41 -1.48 5.56 8.43
CA ALA A 41 -1.97 4.86 7.25
C ALA A 41 -1.96 5.77 6.00
N LEU A 42 -2.39 7.02 6.13
CA LEU A 42 -2.37 8.01 5.05
C LEU A 42 -0.94 8.36 4.61
N GLU A 43 -0.01 8.49 5.56
CA GLU A 43 1.40 8.71 5.26
C GLU A 43 2.02 7.49 4.55
N GLY A 44 1.77 6.28 5.06
CA GLY A 44 2.24 5.05 4.42
C GLY A 44 1.68 4.89 3.02
N LEU A 45 0.45 5.33 2.81
CA LEU A 45 -0.15 5.36 1.50
C LEU A 45 0.54 6.35 0.55
N ALA A 46 0.83 7.56 1.02
CA ALA A 46 1.57 8.54 0.23
C ALA A 46 2.94 8.00 -0.18
N GLN A 47 3.64 7.31 0.73
CA GLN A 47 4.93 6.67 0.45
C GLN A 47 4.81 5.54 -0.58
N LEU A 48 3.78 4.69 -0.48
CA LEU A 48 3.50 3.65 -1.48
C LEU A 48 3.26 4.28 -2.86
N GLY A 49 2.41 5.31 -2.94
CA GLY A 49 2.13 6.02 -4.19
C GLY A 49 3.38 6.66 -4.80
N ALA A 50 4.25 7.24 -3.97
CA ALA A 50 5.53 7.80 -4.43
C ALA A 50 6.47 6.71 -4.98
N ALA A 51 6.59 5.57 -4.29
CA ALA A 51 7.41 4.44 -4.75
C ALA A 51 6.93 3.90 -6.10
N GLN A 52 5.61 3.78 -6.29
CA GLN A 52 5.02 3.35 -7.56
C GLN A 52 5.29 4.36 -8.68
N ARG A 53 5.12 5.66 -8.43
CA ARG A 53 5.43 6.74 -9.38
C ARG A 53 6.88 6.68 -9.84
N THR A 54 7.82 6.67 -8.89
CA THR A 54 9.26 6.61 -9.19
C THR A 54 9.60 5.39 -10.04
N ALA A 55 9.03 4.22 -9.72
CA ALA A 55 9.27 2.99 -10.48
C ALA A 55 8.71 3.08 -11.92
N SER A 56 7.52 3.65 -12.09
CA SER A 56 6.90 3.87 -13.41
C SER A 56 7.73 4.83 -14.27
N GLU A 57 8.13 5.97 -13.71
CA GLU A 57 8.89 7.01 -14.39
C GLU A 57 10.29 6.54 -14.80
N ALA A 58 10.93 5.71 -13.97
CA ALA A 58 12.26 5.16 -14.25
C ALA A 58 12.35 4.37 -15.56
N VAL A 59 11.22 3.83 -16.03
CA VAL A 59 11.12 3.07 -17.30
C VAL A 59 10.33 3.79 -18.39
N GLY A 60 10.01 5.08 -18.19
CA GLY A 60 9.30 5.91 -19.16
C GLY A 60 7.77 5.74 -19.18
N GLY A 61 7.18 5.10 -18.16
CA GLY A 61 5.74 4.98 -18.00
C GLY A 61 5.07 3.96 -18.95
N GLY A 62 3.79 4.19 -19.25
CA GLY A 62 2.99 3.32 -20.12
C GLY A 62 2.82 1.89 -19.57
N ALA A 63 2.79 0.91 -20.47
CA ALA A 63 2.63 -0.50 -20.08
C ALA A 63 3.83 -1.05 -19.29
N ALA A 64 5.05 -0.59 -19.59
CA ALA A 64 6.24 -0.95 -18.82
C ALA A 64 6.19 -0.35 -17.42
N GLY A 65 5.89 0.94 -17.32
CA GLY A 65 5.75 1.62 -16.03
C GLY A 65 4.66 1.03 -15.14
N PHE A 66 3.54 0.58 -15.72
CA PHE A 66 2.49 -0.11 -14.97
C PHE A 66 2.97 -1.42 -14.33
N ARG A 67 3.82 -2.19 -15.00
CA ARG A 67 4.40 -3.39 -14.37
C ARG A 67 5.33 -3.02 -13.22
N GLU A 68 6.11 -1.96 -13.38
CA GLU A 68 6.96 -1.45 -12.32
C GLU A 68 6.17 -0.92 -11.13
N THR A 69 4.97 -0.35 -11.31
CA THR A 69 4.11 0.02 -10.18
C THR A 69 3.65 -1.21 -9.40
N GLY A 70 3.36 -2.33 -10.07
CA GLY A 70 3.02 -3.59 -9.43
C GLY A 70 4.19 -4.19 -8.63
N ARG A 71 5.40 -4.16 -9.20
CA ARG A 71 6.61 -4.65 -8.52
C ARG A 71 6.97 -3.78 -7.32
N ALA A 72 6.90 -2.46 -7.48
CA ALA A 72 7.11 -1.50 -6.40
C ALA A 72 6.10 -1.69 -5.26
N TYR A 73 4.85 -2.04 -5.57
CA TYR A 73 3.83 -2.35 -4.58
C TYR A 73 4.23 -3.53 -3.67
N VAL A 74 4.66 -4.65 -4.27
CA VAL A 74 5.09 -5.83 -3.51
C VAL A 74 6.37 -5.55 -2.73
N ARG A 75 7.37 -4.92 -3.37
CA ARG A 75 8.64 -4.56 -2.70
C ARG A 75 8.41 -3.58 -1.53
N PHE A 76 7.50 -2.62 -1.67
CA PHE A 76 7.13 -1.71 -0.59
C PHE A 76 6.49 -2.45 0.59
N ALA A 77 5.59 -3.40 0.31
CA ALA A 77 4.96 -4.23 1.33
C ALA A 77 6.00 -5.00 2.16
N LEU A 78 6.97 -5.61 1.49
CA LEU A 78 8.04 -6.38 2.10
C LEU A 78 9.03 -5.51 2.89
N ALA A 79 9.35 -4.33 2.39
CA ALA A 79 10.23 -3.38 3.07
C ALA A 79 9.56 -2.71 4.29
N ASN A 80 8.22 -2.57 4.27
CA ASN A 80 7.46 -1.88 5.30
C ASN A 80 6.25 -2.71 5.82
N PRO A 81 6.43 -3.94 6.36
CA PRO A 81 5.33 -4.86 6.66
C PRO A 81 4.22 -4.28 7.55
N ALA A 82 4.61 -3.63 8.65
CA ALA A 82 3.66 -3.08 9.61
C ALA A 82 2.88 -1.89 9.05
N LEU A 83 3.56 -1.03 8.27
CA LEU A 83 2.93 0.13 7.63
C LEU A 83 1.98 -0.33 6.52
N PHE A 84 2.39 -1.31 5.72
CA PHE A 84 1.56 -1.89 4.67
C PHE A 84 0.27 -2.52 5.24
N ARG A 85 0.39 -3.34 6.30
CA ARG A 85 -0.79 -3.90 6.98
C ARG A 85 -1.68 -2.81 7.55
N LEU A 86 -1.09 -1.74 8.09
CA LEU A 86 -1.86 -0.61 8.62
C LEU A 86 -2.68 0.11 7.55
N ILE A 87 -2.12 0.33 6.34
CA ILE A 87 -2.84 0.93 5.21
C ILE A 87 -4.13 0.17 4.91
N PHE A 88 -4.08 -1.16 4.86
CA PHE A 88 -5.23 -2.00 4.48
C PHE A 88 -6.10 -2.45 5.66
N ALA A 89 -5.69 -2.21 6.91
CA ALA A 89 -6.49 -2.46 8.11
C ALA A 89 -7.31 -1.25 8.56
N SER A 90 -7.02 -0.04 8.08
CA SER A 90 -7.67 1.20 8.51
C SER A 90 -9.12 1.31 7.99
N PRO A 91 -10.15 1.28 8.88
CA PRO A 91 -11.54 1.42 8.45
C PRO A 91 -11.83 2.75 7.76
N ALA A 92 -11.13 3.83 8.12
CA ALA A 92 -11.27 5.14 7.49
C ALA A 92 -10.92 5.10 5.98
N LEU A 93 -9.98 4.25 5.58
CA LEU A 93 -9.61 4.03 4.17
C LEU A 93 -10.55 3.04 3.46
N LEU A 94 -11.31 2.23 4.20
CA LEU A 94 -12.28 1.26 3.68
C LEU A 94 -13.71 1.83 3.55
N VAL A 95 -14.16 2.63 4.52
CA VAL A 95 -15.54 3.16 4.66
C VAL A 95 -15.79 4.40 3.80
N GLY A 96 -14.74 5.16 3.45
CA GLY A 96 -14.84 6.23 2.43
C GLY A 96 -15.05 5.71 1.00
N GLY A 97 -15.12 4.38 0.84
CA GLY A 97 -14.71 3.70 -0.38
C GLY A 97 -13.21 3.96 -0.61
N VAL A 98 -12.57 3.14 -1.42
CA VAL A 98 -11.35 3.58 -2.11
C VAL A 98 -11.76 4.64 -3.14
N LYS A 99 -12.20 5.80 -2.66
CA LYS A 99 -12.43 7.04 -3.41
C LYS A 99 -11.46 8.15 -2.98
N SER A 100 -10.61 7.93 -1.98
CA SER A 100 -9.61 8.91 -1.57
C SER A 100 -8.19 8.39 -1.81
N ASP A 101 -7.58 8.82 -2.92
CA ASP A 101 -6.16 9.13 -3.02
C ASP A 101 -5.13 8.11 -2.51
N LEU A 102 -5.35 6.79 -2.68
CA LEU A 102 -4.23 5.86 -2.80
C LEU A 102 -3.49 6.18 -4.12
N GLY A 103 -2.74 7.29 -4.16
CA GLY A 103 -2.05 7.82 -5.33
C GLY A 103 -2.97 7.92 -6.54
N SER A 104 -3.66 9.06 -6.73
CA SER A 104 -4.50 9.32 -7.93
C SER A 104 -3.87 8.75 -9.22
N GLU A 105 -2.57 8.94 -9.39
CA GLU A 105 -1.80 8.39 -10.50
C GLU A 105 -1.68 6.85 -10.51
N ALA A 106 -1.45 6.17 -9.39
CA ALA A 106 -1.43 4.71 -9.34
C ALA A 106 -2.81 4.12 -9.66
N HIS A 107 -3.88 4.78 -9.19
CA HIS A 107 -5.26 4.46 -9.57
C HIS A 107 -5.50 4.72 -11.06
N ASP A 108 -5.09 5.87 -11.58
CA ASP A 108 -5.24 6.24 -12.99
C ASP A 108 -4.48 5.28 -13.92
N LEU A 109 -3.25 4.90 -13.54
CA LEU A 109 -2.45 3.90 -14.24
C LEU A 109 -3.15 2.54 -14.23
N LEU A 110 -3.72 2.13 -13.10
CA LEU A 110 -4.50 0.89 -12.99
C LEU A 110 -5.73 0.92 -13.92
N GLN A 111 -6.50 2.01 -13.91
CA GLN A 111 -7.68 2.16 -14.78
C GLN A 111 -7.30 2.19 -16.26
N ALA A 112 -6.26 2.95 -16.63
CA ALA A 112 -5.78 3.04 -18.01
C ALA A 112 -5.30 1.68 -18.54
N ASN A 113 -4.55 0.92 -17.75
CA ASN A 113 -4.08 -0.40 -18.15
C ASN A 113 -5.21 -1.43 -18.18
N ALA A 114 -6.15 -1.37 -17.23
CA ALA A 114 -7.32 -2.21 -17.22
C ALA A 114 -8.21 -1.99 -18.46
N ALA A 115 -8.40 -0.73 -18.87
CA ALA A 115 -9.09 -0.39 -20.10
C ALA A 115 -8.34 -0.93 -21.35
N ALA A 116 -7.01 -0.77 -21.39
CA ALA A 116 -6.19 -1.30 -22.48
C ALA A 116 -6.16 -2.84 -22.53
N ALA A 117 -6.26 -3.52 -21.39
CA ALA A 117 -6.36 -4.98 -21.31
C ALA A 117 -7.73 -5.47 -21.78
N ALA A 118 -8.82 -4.83 -21.31
CA ALA A 118 -10.18 -5.12 -21.74
C ALA A 118 -10.35 -4.95 -23.26
N ALA A 119 -9.74 -3.92 -23.85
CA ALA A 119 -9.77 -3.70 -25.30
C ALA A 119 -9.06 -4.81 -26.12
N ARG A 120 -8.08 -5.52 -25.54
CA ARG A 120 -7.30 -6.57 -26.22
C ARG A 120 -7.85 -7.98 -26.01
N GLY A 121 -8.34 -8.28 -24.80
CA GLY A 121 -8.72 -9.62 -24.37
C GLY A 121 -10.21 -9.82 -24.08
N GLY A 122 -11.02 -8.76 -24.18
CA GLY A 122 -12.41 -8.75 -23.75
C GLY A 122 -12.56 -8.64 -22.22
N GLY A 123 -13.79 -8.39 -21.76
CA GLY A 123 -14.13 -8.18 -20.36
C GLY A 123 -14.34 -6.71 -19.98
N LYS A 124 -14.69 -6.47 -18.71
CA LYS A 124 -14.98 -5.14 -18.19
C LYS A 124 -13.70 -4.54 -17.55
N PRO A 125 -13.33 -3.27 -17.82
CA PRO A 125 -12.17 -2.62 -17.21
C PRO A 125 -12.15 -2.72 -15.68
N GLU A 126 -13.31 -2.61 -15.03
CA GLU A 126 -13.41 -2.69 -13.57
C GLU A 126 -12.98 -4.07 -13.03
N VAL A 127 -13.28 -5.13 -13.78
CA VAL A 127 -12.85 -6.49 -13.44
C VAL A 127 -11.35 -6.65 -13.64
N GLN A 128 -10.80 -6.13 -14.74
CA GLN A 128 -9.37 -6.18 -15.02
C GLN A 128 -8.55 -5.41 -13.96
N ALA A 129 -9.04 -4.25 -13.52
CA ALA A 129 -8.41 -3.48 -12.45
C ALA A 129 -8.37 -4.28 -11.13
N VAL A 130 -9.49 -4.91 -10.75
CA VAL A 130 -9.54 -5.75 -9.55
C VAL A 130 -8.62 -6.96 -9.68
N GLN A 131 -8.56 -7.61 -10.85
CA GLN A 131 -7.66 -8.76 -11.07
C GLN A 131 -6.19 -8.37 -10.93
N ALA A 132 -5.78 -7.26 -11.54
CA ALA A 132 -4.41 -6.77 -11.43
C ALA A 132 -4.05 -6.40 -9.99
N TRP A 133 -4.96 -5.71 -9.27
CA TRP A 133 -4.74 -5.39 -7.86
C TRP A 133 -4.71 -6.64 -6.97
N ALA A 134 -5.63 -7.58 -7.17
CA ALA A 134 -5.68 -8.83 -6.42
C ALA A 134 -4.41 -9.66 -6.58
N LEU A 135 -3.81 -9.67 -7.78
CA LEU A 135 -2.54 -10.35 -8.03
C LEU A 135 -1.41 -9.79 -7.15
N VAL A 136 -1.17 -8.48 -7.20
CA VAL A 136 -0.05 -7.87 -6.45
C VAL A 136 -0.32 -7.82 -4.95
N HIS A 137 -1.58 -7.59 -4.55
CA HIS A 137 -1.98 -7.60 -3.14
C HIS A 137 -1.88 -9.01 -2.56
N GLY A 138 -2.39 -10.01 -3.28
CA GLY A 138 -2.28 -11.42 -2.90
C GLY A 138 -0.84 -11.85 -2.76
N LEU A 139 0.02 -11.58 -3.76
CA LEU A 139 1.43 -11.93 -3.70
C LEU A 139 2.14 -11.29 -2.50
N ALA A 140 1.90 -10.00 -2.25
CA ALA A 140 2.46 -9.30 -1.10
C ALA A 140 2.04 -9.98 0.22
N MET A 141 0.75 -10.27 0.39
CA MET A 141 0.24 -10.91 1.61
C MET A 141 0.77 -12.34 1.79
N LEU A 142 0.81 -13.14 0.72
CA LEU A 142 1.36 -14.50 0.74
C LEU A 142 2.84 -14.50 1.18
N MET A 143 3.64 -13.55 0.71
CA MET A 143 5.04 -13.41 1.12
C MET A 143 5.17 -12.87 2.56
N LEU A 144 4.36 -11.89 2.94
CA LEU A 144 4.34 -11.31 4.29
C LEU A 144 3.91 -12.33 5.36
N ASP A 145 3.03 -13.26 5.00
CA ASP A 145 2.55 -14.34 5.88
C ASP A 145 3.45 -15.59 5.82
N GLY A 146 4.54 -15.56 5.05
CA GLY A 146 5.50 -16.67 4.92
C GLY A 146 4.94 -17.90 4.19
N GLN A 147 3.81 -17.77 3.49
CA GLN A 147 3.21 -18.85 2.70
C GLN A 147 3.93 -19.04 1.35
N VAL A 148 4.59 -17.98 0.88
CA VAL A 148 5.48 -17.99 -0.28
C VAL A 148 6.81 -17.37 0.14
N ALA A 149 7.93 -17.92 -0.34
CA ALA A 149 9.25 -17.38 -0.05
C ALA A 149 9.40 -15.96 -0.63
N VAL A 150 10.09 -15.08 0.10
CA VAL A 150 10.47 -13.77 -0.42
C VAL A 150 11.57 -13.95 -1.47
N ASP A 151 11.21 -13.76 -2.74
CA ASP A 151 12.09 -13.92 -3.89
C ASP A 151 11.78 -12.84 -4.93
N ASP A 152 12.77 -12.01 -5.24
CA ASP A 152 12.63 -10.90 -6.19
C ASP A 152 12.42 -11.39 -7.63
N GLU A 153 13.00 -12.54 -8.00
CA GLU A 153 12.79 -13.14 -9.31
C GLU A 153 11.34 -13.61 -9.49
N LEU A 154 10.72 -14.10 -8.41
CA LEU A 154 9.31 -14.45 -8.40
C LEU A 154 8.40 -13.22 -8.54
N ILE A 155 8.72 -12.12 -7.84
CA ILE A 155 8.02 -10.83 -8.01
C ILE A 155 8.06 -10.42 -9.48
N ASP A 156 9.24 -10.52 -10.09
CA ASP A 156 9.46 -10.10 -11.46
C ASP A 156 8.72 -10.97 -12.49
N LYS A 157 8.63 -12.29 -12.25
CA LYS A 157 7.91 -13.22 -13.15
C LYS A 157 6.40 -13.17 -12.98
N ALA A 158 5.91 -12.95 -11.75
CA ALA A 158 4.48 -12.87 -11.48
C ALA A 158 3.82 -11.61 -12.07
N ILE A 159 4.61 -10.55 -12.30
CA ILE A 159 4.13 -9.23 -12.75
C ILE A 159 4.71 -8.93 -14.13
N CYS A 160 4.29 -9.68 -15.15
CA CYS A 160 4.80 -9.63 -16.53
C CYS A 160 3.88 -8.92 -17.54
#